data_AF-A0A7X7TS51-F1
#
_entry.id   AF-A0A7X7TS51-F1
#
_cell.length_a   1.000
_cell.length_b   1.000
_cell.length_c   1.000
_cell.angle_alpha   90.00
_cell.angle_beta   90.00
_cell.angle_gamma   90.00
#
_symmetry.space_group_name_H-M   'P 1'
#
loop_
_entity.id
_entity.type
_entity.pdbx_description
1 polymer ?
#
loop_
_entity_poly.entity_id
_entity_poly.type
_entity_poly.pdbx_seq_one_letter_code
_entity_poly.pdbx_strand_id
1 'polypeptide(L)'
;YTEEAIKDACYVYNKDFYNIAYRHSIRIVAEEAWLAESYIMPFDAEIEGTKIKKGTWCQRWFIKDKELIKQIDKGIIKGFSLGGYILDSINT
;
A
#
# COMPACT_ATOMS: atom_id res chain seq x y z
N TYR A 1 -6.31 -3.65 15.06
CA TYR A 1 -7.31 -2.88 14.30
C TYR A 1 -8.47 -3.79 13.96
N THR A 2 -9.69 -3.26 13.87
CA THR A 2 -10.87 -4.03 13.45
C THR A 2 -10.84 -4.26 11.93
N GLU A 3 -11.49 -5.30 11.45
CA GLU A 3 -11.66 -5.54 10.01
C GLU A 3 -12.34 -4.34 9.32
N GLU A 4 -13.29 -3.72 10.00
CA GLU A 4 -13.99 -2.50 9.54
C GLU A 4 -13.03 -1.32 9.38
N ALA A 5 -12.18 -1.04 10.38
CA ALA A 5 -11.20 0.04 10.28
C ALA A 5 -10.20 -0.18 9.13
N ILE A 6 -9.83 -1.44 8.85
CA ILE A 6 -8.95 -1.78 7.72
C ILE A 6 -9.68 -1.54 6.38
N LYS A 7 -10.95 -1.93 6.28
CA LYS A 7 -11.78 -1.68 5.09
C LYS A 7 -11.93 -0.19 4.83
N ASP A 8 -12.29 0.59 5.84
CA ASP A 8 -12.45 2.03 5.71
C ASP A 8 -11.15 2.71 5.29
N ALA A 9 -10.02 2.34 5.91
CA ALA A 9 -8.71 2.86 5.51
C ALA A 9 -8.37 2.51 4.05
N CYS A 10 -8.61 1.27 3.62
CA CYS A 10 -8.40 0.86 2.23
C CYS A 10 -9.30 1.65 1.26
N TYR A 11 -10.57 1.85 1.60
CA TYR A 11 -11.51 2.58 0.75
C TYR A 11 -11.16 4.06 0.65
N VAL A 12 -10.85 4.72 1.77
CA VAL A 12 -10.38 6.12 1.79
C VAL A 12 -9.10 6.25 0.98
N TYR A 13 -8.14 5.35 1.17
CA TYR A 13 -6.91 5.35 0.37
C TYR A 13 -7.22 5.21 -1.12
N ASN A 14 -8.07 4.25 -1.50
CA ASN A 14 -8.42 4.01 -2.91
C ASN A 14 -9.19 5.17 -3.55
N LYS A 15 -9.96 5.91 -2.76
CA LYS A 15 -10.76 7.04 -3.25
C LYS A 15 -9.94 8.31 -3.34
N ASP A 16 -9.19 8.63 -2.28
CA ASP A 16 -8.64 9.97 -2.07
C ASP A 16 -7.12 10.01 -2.30
N PHE A 17 -6.42 8.87 -2.15
CA PHE A 17 -4.94 8.79 -2.15
C PHE A 17 -4.36 7.81 -3.16
N TYR A 18 -5.15 7.26 -4.09
CA TYR A 18 -4.71 6.28 -5.11
C TYR A 18 -3.55 6.77 -6.02
N ASN A 19 -3.05 7.99 -5.78
CA ASN A 19 -1.83 8.57 -6.33
C ASN A 19 -0.65 8.40 -5.35
N ILE A 20 0.42 7.76 -5.81
CA ILE A 20 1.58 7.41 -5.01
C ILE A 20 2.44 8.65 -4.74
N ALA A 21 2.76 8.91 -3.48
CA ALA A 21 3.82 9.84 -3.08
C ALA A 21 4.97 9.06 -2.44
N TYR A 22 6.10 8.90 -3.14
CA TYR A 22 7.30 8.32 -2.55
C TYR A 22 8.06 9.38 -1.73
N ARG A 23 8.17 9.14 -0.42
CA ARG A 23 8.94 9.96 0.54
C ARG A 23 8.67 11.48 0.48
N HIS A 24 7.43 11.91 0.26
CA HIS A 24 7.00 13.32 0.36
C HIS A 24 7.77 14.36 -0.48
N SER A 25 8.70 13.95 -1.36
CA SER A 25 9.55 14.89 -2.12
C SER A 25 10.04 14.35 -3.46
N ILE A 26 9.83 13.06 -3.75
CA ILE A 26 10.29 12.45 -5.00
C ILE A 26 9.05 11.86 -5.68
N ARG A 27 8.63 12.48 -6.79
CA ARG A 27 7.73 11.81 -7.74
C ARG A 27 8.45 10.54 -8.15
N ILE A 28 8.00 9.37 -7.70
CA ILE A 28 8.16 8.18 -8.54
C ILE A 28 7.42 8.57 -9.80
N VAL A 29 8.18 8.83 -10.87
CA VAL A 29 7.60 9.03 -12.18
C VAL A 29 6.75 7.78 -12.40
N ALA A 30 5.46 7.93 -12.68
CA ALA A 30 4.53 6.79 -12.81
C ALA A 30 5.01 5.71 -13.81
N GLU A 31 6.04 6.03 -14.59
CA GLU A 31 6.77 5.15 -15.48
C GLU A 31 7.61 4.06 -14.78
N GLU A 32 8.16 4.32 -13.58
CA GLU A 32 9.14 3.45 -12.91
C GLU A 32 8.54 2.52 -11.86
N ALA A 33 7.49 2.93 -11.15
CA ALA A 33 6.69 2.05 -10.31
C ALA A 33 5.28 2.61 -10.11
N TRP A 34 4.27 1.74 -10.15
CA TRP A 34 2.89 2.13 -9.89
C TRP A 34 2.11 1.03 -9.17
N LEU A 35 1.08 1.45 -8.44
CA LEU A 35 0.12 0.59 -7.76
C LEU A 35 -0.87 0.09 -8.81
N ALA A 36 -0.88 -1.21 -9.03
CA ALA A 36 -1.76 -1.87 -9.99
C ALA A 36 -3.14 -2.13 -9.38
N GLU A 37 -3.16 -2.57 -8.12
CA GLU A 37 -4.36 -2.97 -7.41
C GLU A 37 -4.21 -2.65 -5.92
N SER A 38 -5.32 -2.28 -5.28
CA SER A 38 -5.41 -2.13 -3.82
C SER A 38 -6.80 -2.55 -3.39
N TYR A 39 -6.90 -3.60 -2.58
CA TYR A 39 -8.16 -4.24 -2.26
C TYR A 39 -8.13 -4.97 -0.91
N ILE A 40 -9.31 -5.26 -0.39
CA ILE A 40 -9.49 -6.10 0.78
C ILE A 40 -9.68 -7.54 0.30
N MET A 41 -8.87 -8.45 0.84
CA MET A 41 -8.94 -9.87 0.51
C MET A 41 -10.29 -10.44 0.96
N PRO A 42 -11.13 -10.97 0.03
CA PRO A 42 -12.50 -11.36 0.35
C PRO A 42 -12.63 -12.72 1.06
N PHE A 43 -11.58 -13.54 1.03
CA PHE A 43 -11.52 -14.87 1.63
C PHE A 43 -10.10 -15.20 2.13
N ASP A 44 -9.95 -16.24 2.95
CA ASP A 44 -8.61 -16.74 3.30
C ASP A 44 -7.95 -17.32 2.04
N ALA A 45 -6.73 -16.89 1.76
CA ALA A 45 -5.98 -17.23 0.55
C ALA A 45 -4.57 -17.68 0.89
N GLU A 46 -3.93 -18.37 -0.06
CA GLU A 46 -2.50 -18.67 -0.03
C GLU A 46 -1.88 -18.23 -1.35
N ILE A 47 -0.89 -17.36 -1.29
CA ILE A 47 -0.16 -16.84 -2.46
C ILE A 47 1.32 -17.16 -2.27
N GLU A 48 1.89 -17.95 -3.17
CA GLU A 48 3.30 -18.38 -3.14
C GLU A 48 3.74 -18.93 -1.77
N GLY A 49 2.88 -19.73 -1.13
CA GLY A 49 3.14 -20.32 0.19
C GLY A 49 2.88 -19.39 1.38
N THR A 50 2.51 -18.13 1.13
CA THR A 50 2.13 -17.16 2.17
C THR A 50 0.62 -17.18 2.40
N LYS A 51 0.22 -17.50 3.63
CA LYS A 51 -1.19 -17.46 4.05
C LYS A 51 -1.64 -16.03 4.30
N ILE A 52 -2.72 -15.62 3.65
CA ILE A 52 -3.35 -14.31 3.76
C ILE A 52 -4.76 -14.52 4.30
N LYS A 53 -5.11 -13.82 5.39
CA LYS A 53 -6.45 -13.91 5.96
C LYS A 53 -7.45 -13.01 5.22
N LYS A 54 -8.70 -13.43 5.17
CA LYS A 54 -9.84 -12.58 4.81
C LYS A 54 -9.78 -11.27 5.59
N GLY A 55 -10.10 -10.16 4.93
CA GLY A 55 -10.07 -8.82 5.52
C GLY A 55 -8.69 -8.17 5.51
N THR A 56 -7.64 -8.87 5.08
CA THR A 56 -6.32 -8.26 4.88
C THR A 56 -6.37 -7.27 3.73
N TRP A 57 -5.83 -6.07 3.93
CA TRP A 57 -5.60 -5.13 2.84
C TRP A 57 -4.36 -5.55 2.05
N CYS A 58 -4.58 -5.89 0.78
CA CYS A 58 -3.55 -6.28 -0.16
C CYS A 58 -3.35 -5.22 -1.23
N GLN A 59 -2.10 -5.06 -1.66
CA GLN A 59 -1.71 -4.17 -2.74
C GLN A 59 -0.80 -4.90 -3.70
N ARG A 60 -1.00 -4.69 -5.00
CA ARG A 60 -0.11 -5.18 -6.05
C ARG A 60 0.58 -4.01 -6.71
N TRP A 61 1.89 -4.09 -6.83
CA TRP A 61 2.73 -3.04 -7.40
C TRP A 61 3.43 -3.56 -8.66
N PHE A 62 3.46 -2.73 -9.70
CA PHE A 62 4.40 -2.89 -10.79
C PHE A 62 5.62 -2.03 -10.50
N ILE A 63 6.80 -2.63 -10.62
CA ILE A 63 8.08 -1.97 -10.39
C ILE A 63 8.99 -2.29 -11.57
N LYS A 64 9.47 -1.27 -12.26
CA LYS A 64 10.47 -1.37 -13.35
C LYS A 64 11.88 -1.03 -12.87
N ASP A 65 12.01 -0.24 -11.80
CA ASP A 65 13.30 0.10 -11.22
C ASP A 65 13.99 -1.15 -10.66
N LYS A 66 15.10 -1.54 -11.31
CA LYS A 66 15.89 -2.72 -10.97
C LYS A 66 16.61 -2.60 -9.63
N GLU A 67 17.02 -1.40 -9.23
CA GLU A 67 17.69 -1.21 -7.95
C GLU A 67 16.67 -1.26 -6.81
N LEU A 68 15.46 -0.74 -7.02
CA LEU A 68 14.35 -0.90 -6.08
C LEU A 68 13.98 -2.38 -5.90
N ILE A 69 13.85 -3.15 -6.98
CA ILE A 69 13.62 -4.61 -6.92
C ILE A 69 14.72 -5.29 -6.10
N LYS A 70 15.99 -4.99 -6.39
CA LYS A 70 17.13 -5.56 -5.66
C LYS A 70 17.11 -5.24 -4.17
N GLN A 71 16.65 -4.05 -3.79
CA GLN A 71 16.48 -3.68 -2.38
C GLN A 71 15.31 -4.43 -1.72
N ILE A 72 14.21 -4.67 -2.46
CA ILE A 72 13.08 -5.49 -2.01
C ILE A 72 13.51 -6.94 -1.80
N ASP A 73 14.21 -7.54 -2.77
CA ASP A 73 14.69 -8.93 -2.71
C ASP A 73 15.66 -9.16 -1.54
N LYS A 74 16.49 -8.15 -1.24
CA LYS A 74 17.38 -8.17 -0.06
C LYS A 74 16.66 -7.90 1.26
N GLY A 75 15.36 -7.61 1.23
CA GLY A 75 14.55 -7.27 2.41
C GLY A 75 14.92 -5.92 3.04
N ILE A 76 15.65 -5.06 2.33
CA ILE A 76 16.02 -3.71 2.78
C ILE A 76 14.77 -2.81 2.75
N ILE A 77 13.97 -2.94 1.70
CA ILE A 77 12.66 -2.29 1.58
C ILE A 77 11.59 -3.35 1.84
N LYS A 78 10.79 -3.14 2.89
CA LYS A 78 9.69 -4.05 3.29
C LYS A 78 8.30 -3.45 3.09
N GLY A 79 8.22 -2.20 2.66
CA GLY A 79 6.97 -1.50 2.45
C GLY A 79 7.19 -0.10 1.92
N PHE A 80 6.19 0.40 1.19
CA PHE A 80 6.13 1.79 0.77
C PHE A 80 5.37 2.61 1.81
N SER A 81 5.76 3.87 1.99
CA SER A 81 4.97 4.79 2.81
C SER A 81 3.68 5.12 2.06
N LEU A 82 2.53 4.93 2.70
CA LEU A 82 1.22 5.20 2.09
C LEU A 82 0.87 6.69 2.05
N GLY A 83 1.60 7.54 2.80
CA GLY A 83 1.24 8.94 3.00
C GLY A 83 -0.07 9.07 3.78
N GLY A 84 -0.06 9.85 4.86
CA GLY A 84 -1.26 10.10 5.65
C GLY A 84 -1.01 11.25 6.62
N TYR A 85 -2.04 12.02 6.90
CA TYR A 85 -2.05 13.05 7.94
C TYR A 85 -3.11 12.67 8.98
N ILE A 86 -2.77 12.78 10.26
CA ILE A 86 -3.77 12.74 11.33
C ILE A 86 -4.37 14.13 11.38
N LEU A 87 -5.67 14.25 11.10
CA LEU A 87 -6.44 15.41 11.54
C LEU A 87 -6.68 15.21 13.04
N ASP A 88 -5.79 15.76 13.87
CA ASP A 88 -6.16 15.98 15.26
C ASP A 88 -7.39 16.90 15.23
N SER A 89 -8.50 16.41 15.78
CA SER A 89 -9.69 17.21 15.97
C SER A 89 -9.31 18.43 16.81
N ILE A 90 -9.17 19.57 16.15
CA ILE A 90 -9.07 20.86 16.82
C ILE A 90 -10.45 21.10 17.44
N ASN A 91 -10.55 20.84 18.74
CA ASN A 91 -11.58 21.47 19.56
C ASN A 91 -11.31 22.98 19.55
N THR A 92 -12.08 23.71 18.75
CA THR A 92 -12.40 25.13 18.96
C THR A 92 -13.78 25.41 18.39
#